data_AF-A0A3M3WVY3-F1
#
_entry.id   AF-A0A3M3WVY3-F1
#
_cell.length_a   1.000
_cell.length_b   1.000
_cell.length_c   1.000
_cell.angle_alpha   90.00
_cell.angle_beta   90.00
_cell.angle_gamma   90.00
#
_symmetry.space_group_name_H-M   'P 1'
#
loop_
_entity.id
_entity.type
_entity.pdbx_description
1 polymer ?
#
loop_
_entity_poly.entity_id
_entity_poly.type
_entity_poly.pdbx_seq_one_letter_code
_entity_poly.pdbx_strand_id
1 'polypeptide(L)' 'INTLPLRVDVGTGGVRQAVRLTHNRLTALLGHEHAPLVLAQRCSEVSATSPLFSAL' A
#
# COMPACT_ATOMS: atom_id res chain seq x y z
N ILE A 1 7.19 11.82 9.35
CA ILE A 1 7.31 10.75 8.33
C ILE A 1 5.96 10.05 8.26
N ASN A 2 5.32 9.98 7.09
CA ASN A 2 4.02 9.32 6.91
C ASN A 2 4.23 7.97 6.20
N THR A 3 3.56 6.92 6.68
CA THR A 3 3.66 5.58 6.10
C THR A 3 2.40 5.29 5.28
N LEU A 4 2.55 5.03 3.99
CA LEU A 4 1.44 4.74 3.08
C LEU A 4 1.38 3.24 2.77
N PRO A 5 0.23 2.58 2.92
CA PRO A 5 0.09 1.16 2.63
C PRO A 5 0.11 0.90 1.12
N LEU A 6 0.90 -0.08 0.68
CA LEU A 6 0.97 -0.54 -0.71
C LEU A 6 0.77 -2.04 -0.78
N ARG A 7 -0.17 -2.49 -1.61
CA ARG A 7 -0.35 -3.92 -1.91
C ARG A 7 0.45 -4.31 -3.15
N VAL A 8 1.30 -5.32 -3.01
CA VAL A 8 2.03 -5.97 -4.10
C VAL A 8 1.46 -7.36 -4.30
N ASP A 9 0.92 -7.63 -5.49
CA ASP A 9 0.42 -8.96 -5.83
C ASP A 9 1.59 -9.81 -6.38
N VAL A 10 1.85 -10.95 -5.74
CA VAL A 10 2.92 -11.89 -6.11
C VAL A 10 2.29 -13.14 -6.73
N GLY A 11 2.95 -13.74 -7.73
CA GLY A 11 2.46 -14.96 -8.39
C GLY A 11 1.42 -14.75 -9.49
N THR A 12 1.03 -13.50 -9.76
CA THR A 12 0.15 -13.16 -10.89
C THR A 12 0.94 -12.40 -11.97
N GLY A 13 1.39 -13.13 -13.00
CA GLY A 13 2.10 -12.56 -14.15
C GLY A 13 3.64 -12.50 -14.02
N GLY A 14 4.29 -11.95 -15.04
CA GLY A 14 5.76 -11.87 -15.10
C GLY A 14 6.33 -10.73 -14.26
N VAL A 15 7.57 -10.90 -13.78
CA VAL A 15 8.27 -9.92 -12.89
C VAL A 15 8.24 -8.50 -13.43
N ARG A 16 8.49 -8.31 -14.73
CA ARG A 16 8.47 -6.98 -15.37
C ARG A 16 7.11 -6.29 -15.25
N GLN A 17 6.03 -7.05 -15.41
CA GLN A 17 4.67 -6.53 -15.29
C GLN A 17 4.37 -6.16 -13.83
N ALA A 18 4.76 -7.02 -12.89
CA ALA A 18 4.60 -6.76 -11.46
C ALA A 18 5.33 -5.47 -11.03
N VAL A 19 6.58 -5.27 -11.46
CA VAL A 19 7.34 -4.05 -11.17
C VAL A 19 6.64 -2.80 -11.71
N ARG A 20 6.12 -2.84 -12.94
CA ARG A 20 5.39 -1.70 -13.52
C ARG A 20 4.09 -1.41 -12.78
N LEU A 21 3.35 -2.44 -12.37
CA LEU A 21 2.12 -2.28 -11.58
C LEU A 21 2.42 -1.67 -10.21
N THR A 22 3.47 -2.15 -9.54
CA THR A 22 3.94 -1.59 -8.26
C THR A 22 4.33 -0.12 -8.41
N HIS A 23 5.09 0.23 -9.46
CA HIS A 23 5.46 1.62 -9.73
C HIS A 23 4.24 2.52 -9.92
N ASN A 24 3.27 2.10 -10.74
CA ASN A 24 2.05 2.88 -10.96
C ASN A 24 1.26 3.10 -9.66
N ARG A 25 1.16 2.07 -8.81
CA ARG A 25 0.49 2.17 -7.51
C ARG A 25 1.23 3.11 -6.55
N LEU A 26 2.57 3.05 -6.52
CA LEU A 26 3.39 3.97 -5.72
C LEU A 26 3.20 5.43 -6.16
N THR A 27 3.25 5.71 -7.46
CA THR A 27 3.06 7.07 -7.98
C THR A 27 1.67 7.61 -7.64
N ALA A 28 0.62 6.77 -7.68
CA ALA A 28 -0.73 7.16 -7.28
C ALA A 28 -0.83 7.49 -5.77
N LEU A 29 0.01 6.89 -4.92
CA LEU A 29 0.05 7.17 -3.48
C LEU A 29 0.70 8.52 -3.16
N LEU A 30 1.54 9.08 -4.04
CA LEU A 30 2.18 10.38 -3.80
C LEU A 30 1.15 11.52 -3.64
N GLY A 31 0.03 11.48 -4.38
CA GLY A 31 -1.06 12.44 -4.20
C GLY A 31 -1.76 12.37 -2.83
N HIS A 32 -1.44 11.36 -2.03
CA HIS A 32 -1.98 11.10 -0.70
C HIS A 32 -0.91 11.18 0.39
N GLU A 33 0.25 11.78 0.12
CA GLU A 33 1.38 11.85 1.06
C GLU A 33 1.06 12.52 2.40
N HIS A 34 0.06 13.42 2.41
CA HIS A 34 -0.43 14.09 3.61
C HIS A 34 -1.62 13.37 4.26
N ALA A 35 -2.15 12.32 3.65
CA ALA A 35 -3.27 11.56 4.20
C ALA A 35 -2.78 10.73 5.40
N PRO A 36 -3.30 10.95 6.61
CA PRO A 36 -2.82 10.23 7.79
C PRO A 36 -3.21 8.76 7.76
N LEU A 37 -2.26 7.88 8.12
CA LEU A 37 -2.45 6.42 8.17
C LEU A 37 -3.68 5.97 8.97
N VAL A 38 -4.06 6.71 10.03
CA VAL A 38 -5.25 6.40 10.85
C VAL A 38 -6.55 6.44 10.04
N LEU A 39 -6.63 7.26 8.99
CA LEU A 39 -7.79 7.28 8.09
C LEU A 39 -7.82 6.01 7.24
N ALA A 40 -6.68 5.59 6.70
CA ALA A 40 -6.58 4.33 5.96
C ALA A 40 -6.96 3.13 6.86
N GLN A 41 -6.53 3.12 8.12
CA GLN A 41 -6.91 2.09 9.11
C GLN A 41 -8.43 2.04 9.32
N ARG A 42 -9.06 3.18 9.59
CA ARG A 42 -10.52 3.25 9.81
C ARG A 42 -11.31 2.79 8.59
N CYS A 43 -10.83 3.06 7.39
CA CYS A 43 -11.49 2.66 6.14
C CYS A 43 -11.14 1.25 5.65
N SER A 44 -10.18 0.57 6.29
CA SER A 44 -9.65 -0.72 5.81
C SER A 44 -10.42 -1.95 6.25
N GLU A 45 -11.35 -1.82 7.20
CA GLU A 45 -12.04 -2.94 7.88
C GLU A 45 -11.08 -3.96 8.56
N VAL A 46 -9.78 -3.68 8.58
CA VAL A 46 -8.77 -4.47 9.29
C VAL A 46 -8.90 -4.18 10.79
N SER A 47 -8.97 -5.24 11.60
CA SER A 47 -8.99 -5.12 13.06
C SER A 47 -7.85 -4.20 13.52
N ALA A 48 -8.15 -3.25 14.40
CA ALA A 48 -7.19 -2.28 14.92
C ALA A 48 -5.97 -2.92 15.62
N THR A 49 -6.09 -4.18 16.04
CA THR A 49 -5.02 -4.98 16.65
C THR A 49 -4.08 -5.63 15.63
N SER A 50 -4.43 -5.63 14.34
CA SER A 50 -3.62 -6.21 13.26
C SER A 50 -2.88 -5.11 12.50
N PRO A 51 -1.57 -5.24 12.26
CA PRO A 51 -0.84 -4.27 11.46
C PRO A 51 -1.35 -4.29 10.01
N LEU A 52 -1.61 -3.11 9.45
CA LEU A 52 -2.06 -2.93 8.06
C LEU A 52 -1.00 -3.33 7.02
N PHE A 53 0.26 -3.30 7.42
CA PHE A 53 1.40 -3.59 6.57
C PHE A 53 2.42 -4.40 7.37
N SER A 54 3.12 -5.29 6.68
CA SER A 54 4.33 -5.92 7.18
C SER A 54 5.52 -5.11 6.66
N ALA A 55 6.44 -4.72 7.53
CA ALA A 55 7.74 -4.23 7.10
C ALA A 55 8.60 -5.43 6.72
N LEU A 56 9.06 -5.49 5.47
CA LEU A 56 10.14 -6.37 5.03
C LEU A 56 11.48 -5.68 5.22
#